data_AF-A0A1D8MQD4-F1
#
_entry.id   AF-A0A1D8MQD4-F1
#
_cell.length_a   1.000
_cell.length_b   1.000
_cell.length_c   1.000
_cell.angle_alpha   90.00
_cell.angle_beta   90.00
_cell.angle_gamma   90.00
#
_symmetry.space_group_name_H-M   'P 1'
#
loop_
_entity.id
_entity.type
_entity.pdbx_description
1 polymer ?
#
loop_
_entity_poly.entity_id
_entity_poly.type
_entity_poly.pdbx_seq_one_letter_code
_entity_poly.pdbx_strand_id
1 'polypeptide(L)'
;VMPARYSASSTLGSKCVELALWNGFNPVFKMQIGPKTGDPTKMTFDELFDACIEQFKVIHWEGCKIRNISRWVEEEIGRPMLSSGWEECIETGKNAFQRREYGNNWLTTFIWTDGWDAMAALKKLVYD
;
A
#
# COMPACT_ATOMS: atom_id res chain seq x y z
N VAL A 1 25.04 0.35 6.01
CA VAL A 1 24.81 0.35 4.54
C VAL A 1 23.54 1.15 4.26
N MET A 2 23.63 2.30 3.60
CA MET A 2 22.45 3.10 3.25
C MET A 2 21.63 2.35 2.20
N PRO A 3 20.32 2.12 2.38
CA PRO A 3 19.54 1.47 1.35
C PRO A 3 19.57 2.33 0.08
N ALA A 4 19.77 1.69 -1.09
CA ALA A 4 19.66 2.36 -2.39
C ALA A 4 18.23 2.87 -2.70
N ARG A 5 17.31 2.74 -1.72
CA ARG A 5 15.87 2.93 -1.85
C ARG A 5 15.31 3.61 -0.61
N TYR A 6 14.36 4.50 -0.86
CA TYR A 6 13.42 5.02 0.11
C TYR A 6 12.02 4.49 -0.19
N SER A 7 11.07 4.69 0.72
CA SER A 7 9.65 4.35 0.49
C SER A 7 9.15 5.08 -0.74
N ALA A 8 8.64 4.35 -1.73
CA ALA A 8 8.07 4.94 -2.94
C ALA A 8 6.62 4.48 -3.18
N SER A 9 6.00 3.83 -2.20
CA SER A 9 4.60 3.42 -2.26
C SER A 9 3.96 3.60 -0.89
N SER A 10 2.86 4.34 -0.88
CA SER A 10 2.16 4.74 0.33
C SER A 10 0.69 4.45 0.20
N THR A 11 0.14 3.75 1.18
CA THR A 11 -1.29 3.44 1.28
C THR A 11 -1.91 4.29 2.38
N LEU A 12 -3.23 4.51 2.29
CA LEU A 12 -3.97 5.34 3.24
C LEU A 12 -4.95 4.44 4.02
N GLY A 13 -4.71 4.25 5.32
CA GLY A 13 -5.49 3.30 6.12
C GLY A 13 -6.93 3.75 6.35
N SER A 14 -7.16 5.01 6.72
CA SER A 14 -8.52 5.56 6.86
C SER A 14 -9.34 5.50 5.58
N LYS A 15 -8.69 5.53 4.41
CA LYS A 15 -9.37 5.38 3.12
C LYS A 15 -10.00 4.01 2.98
N CYS A 16 -9.38 2.95 3.50
CA CYS A 16 -9.95 1.60 3.48
C CYS A 16 -11.24 1.51 4.29
N VAL A 17 -11.33 2.24 5.41
CA VAL A 17 -12.56 2.33 6.22
C VAL A 17 -13.67 3.05 5.44
N GLU A 18 -13.37 4.20 4.82
CA GLU A 18 -14.34 4.90 3.97
C GLU A 18 -14.81 3.99 2.82
N LEU A 19 -13.90 3.26 2.17
CA LEU A 19 -14.27 2.34 1.09
C LEU A 19 -15.16 1.20 1.59
N ALA A 20 -14.92 0.64 2.78
CA ALA A 20 -15.80 -0.39 3.34
C ALA A 20 -17.22 0.17 3.58
N LEU A 21 -17.32 1.39 4.11
CA LEU A 21 -18.58 2.11 4.33
C LEU A 21 -19.30 2.55 3.04
N TRP A 22 -18.62 2.54 1.90
CA TRP A 22 -19.17 2.92 0.60
C TRP A 22 -19.17 1.77 -0.41
N ASN A 23 -19.10 0.51 0.06
CA ASN A 23 -19.09 -0.67 -0.82
C ASN A 23 -18.01 -0.60 -1.93
N GLY A 24 -16.82 -0.13 -1.55
CA GLY A 24 -15.66 0.09 -2.42
C GLY A 24 -15.74 1.31 -3.34
N PHE A 25 -16.83 2.08 -3.29
CA PHE A 25 -16.98 3.29 -4.08
C PHE A 25 -16.30 4.47 -3.39
N ASN A 26 -15.55 5.28 -4.14
CA ASN A 26 -14.96 6.50 -3.64
C ASN A 26 -15.87 7.70 -3.99
N PRO A 27 -16.52 8.34 -3.00
CA PRO A 27 -17.44 9.44 -3.26
C PRO A 27 -16.75 10.72 -3.76
N VAL A 28 -15.47 10.92 -3.44
CA VAL A 28 -14.70 12.12 -3.84
C VAL A 28 -14.33 12.07 -5.32
N PHE A 29 -13.79 10.94 -5.79
CA PHE A 29 -13.40 10.76 -7.19
C PHE A 29 -14.53 10.22 -8.07
N LYS A 30 -15.66 9.85 -7.46
CA LYS A 30 -16.83 9.26 -8.12
C LYS A 30 -16.47 8.01 -8.93
N MET A 31 -15.63 7.15 -8.36
CA MET A 31 -15.11 5.96 -9.02
C MET A 31 -15.12 4.75 -8.08
N GLN A 32 -15.41 3.58 -8.64
CA GLN A 32 -15.20 2.31 -7.95
C GLN A 32 -13.70 2.00 -7.93
N ILE A 33 -13.07 2.11 -6.75
CA ILE A 33 -11.63 1.85 -6.60
C ILE A 33 -11.33 0.66 -5.69
N GLY A 34 -12.27 0.32 -4.82
CA GLY A 34 -12.22 -0.84 -3.95
C GLY A 34 -13.13 -1.97 -4.45
N PRO A 35 -12.92 -3.20 -3.99
CA PRO A 35 -13.88 -4.29 -4.20
C PRO A 35 -15.24 -3.94 -3.61
N LYS A 36 -16.30 -4.47 -4.21
CA LYS A 36 -17.66 -4.38 -3.67
C LYS A 36 -17.82 -5.38 -2.53
N THR A 37 -17.66 -4.92 -1.30
CA THR A 37 -17.71 -5.74 -0.08
C THR A 37 -19.12 -5.95 0.46
N GLY A 38 -20.13 -5.27 -0.09
CA GLY A 38 -21.53 -5.38 0.31
C GLY A 38 -22.11 -4.07 0.86
N ASP A 39 -23.38 -4.11 1.26
CA ASP A 39 -24.10 -2.98 1.86
C ASP A 39 -23.78 -2.90 3.36
N PRO A 40 -23.02 -1.90 3.83
CA PRO A 40 -22.55 -1.84 5.22
C PRO A 40 -23.68 -1.59 6.22
N THR A 41 -24.85 -1.10 5.79
CA THR A 41 -26.01 -0.90 6.67
C THR A 41 -26.66 -2.22 7.11
N LYS A 42 -26.28 -3.33 6.48
CA LYS A 42 -26.79 -4.68 6.76
C LYS A 42 -25.75 -5.60 7.39
N MET A 43 -24.54 -5.10 7.61
CA MET A 43 -23.42 -5.87 8.17
C MET A 43 -23.42 -5.77 9.70
N THR A 44 -23.10 -6.86 10.36
CA THR A 44 -22.56 -6.88 11.73
C THR A 44 -21.21 -6.17 11.80
N PHE A 45 -20.73 -5.84 13.00
CA PHE A 45 -19.42 -5.22 13.17
C PHE A 45 -18.29 -6.10 12.59
N ASP A 46 -18.33 -7.41 12.81
CA ASP A 46 -17.30 -8.32 12.33
C ASP A 46 -17.31 -8.40 10.79
N GLU A 47 -18.48 -8.42 10.16
CA GLU A 47 -18.61 -8.35 8.70
C GLU A 47 -18.08 -7.02 8.14
N LEU A 48 -18.34 -5.90 8.82
CA LEU A 48 -17.79 -4.59 8.43
C LEU A 48 -16.27 -4.54 8.61
N PHE A 49 -15.75 -5.15 9.67
CA PHE A 49 -14.31 -5.27 9.91
C PHE A 49 -13.65 -6.09 8.80
N ASP A 50 -14.22 -7.24 8.44
CA ASP A 50 -13.75 -8.06 7.32
C ASP A 50 -13.82 -7.30 5.99
N ALA A 51 -14.90 -6.55 5.74
CA ALA A 51 -14.98 -5.67 4.58
C ALA A 51 -13.84 -4.64 4.54
N CYS A 52 -13.49 -4.03 5.68
CA CYS A 52 -12.35 -3.12 5.79
C CYS A 52 -11.03 -3.84 5.49
N ILE A 53 -10.81 -5.04 6.03
CA ILE A 53 -9.63 -5.86 5.75
C ILE A 53 -9.52 -6.19 4.26
N GLU A 54 -10.62 -6.49 3.56
CA GLU A 54 -10.61 -6.69 2.11
C GLU A 54 -10.18 -5.43 1.35
N GLN A 55 -10.63 -4.23 1.76
CA GLN A 55 -10.15 -2.97 1.18
C GLN A 55 -8.64 -2.77 1.42
N PHE A 56 -8.14 -3.13 2.61
CA PHE A 56 -6.71 -3.09 2.93
C PHE A 56 -5.90 -4.05 2.05
N LYS A 57 -6.36 -5.28 1.82
CA LYS A 57 -5.68 -6.26 0.96
C LYS A 57 -5.50 -5.72 -0.45
N VAL A 58 -6.57 -5.16 -1.04
CA VAL A 58 -6.51 -4.65 -2.41
C VAL A 58 -5.60 -3.44 -2.53
N ILE A 59 -5.68 -2.45 -1.64
CA ILE A 59 -4.82 -1.26 -1.75
C ILE A 59 -3.33 -1.60 -1.57
N HIS A 60 -2.99 -2.54 -0.68
CA HIS A 60 -1.60 -2.98 -0.48
C HIS A 60 -1.11 -3.83 -1.65
N TRP A 61 -1.97 -4.67 -2.22
CA TRP A 61 -1.67 -5.41 -3.45
C TRP A 61 -1.33 -4.46 -4.60
N GLU A 62 -2.17 -3.45 -4.83
CA GLU A 62 -1.93 -2.43 -5.86
C GLU A 62 -0.63 -1.65 -5.58
N GLY A 63 -0.39 -1.26 -4.32
CA GLY A 63 0.84 -0.59 -3.91
C GLY A 63 2.11 -1.41 -4.17
N CYS A 64 2.08 -2.72 -3.88
CA CYS A 64 3.16 -3.65 -4.20
C CYS A 64 3.35 -3.83 -5.71
N LYS A 65 2.24 -4.01 -6.45
CA LYS A 65 2.25 -4.22 -7.90
C LYS A 65 2.88 -3.03 -8.63
N ILE A 66 2.45 -1.81 -8.31
CA ILE A 66 3.01 -0.58 -8.90
C ILE A 66 4.50 -0.46 -8.62
N ARG A 67 4.94 -0.78 -7.38
CA ARG A 67 6.35 -0.71 -7.04
C ARG A 67 7.18 -1.76 -7.77
N ASN A 68 6.65 -2.97 -7.94
CA ASN A 68 7.32 -4.03 -8.69
C ASN A 68 7.49 -3.65 -10.18
N ILE A 69 6.46 -3.04 -10.79
CA ILE A 69 6.55 -2.51 -12.16
C ILE A 69 7.61 -1.40 -12.23
N SER A 70 7.57 -0.46 -11.28
CA SER A 70 8.56 0.64 -11.22
C SER A 70 9.99 0.10 -11.10
N ARG A 71 10.18 -0.97 -10.32
CA ARG A 71 11.47 -1.62 -10.15
C ARG A 71 11.98 -2.24 -11.45
N TRP A 72 11.11 -2.89 -12.21
CA TRP A 72 11.48 -3.45 -13.50
C TRP A 72 12.01 -2.34 -14.43
N VAL A 73 11.34 -1.19 -14.48
CA VAL A 73 11.79 -0.03 -15.26
C VAL A 73 13.11 0.55 -14.73
N GLU A 74 13.28 0.66 -13.41
CA GLU A 74 14.52 1.17 -12.79
C GLU A 74 15.73 0.25 -13.05
N GLU A 75 15.51 -1.05 -13.20
CA GLU A 75 16.54 -2.02 -13.56
C GLU A 75 17.06 -1.78 -14.99
N GLU A 76 16.18 -1.43 -15.94
CA GLU A 76 16.51 -1.13 -17.34
C GLU A 76 17.15 0.25 -17.56
N ILE A 77 16.61 1.31 -16.94
CA ILE A 77 17.08 2.70 -17.19
C ILE A 77 18.45 2.94 -16.53
N GLY A 78 18.71 2.32 -15.38
CA GLY A 78 19.95 2.52 -14.66
C GLY A 78 20.03 3.82 -13.86
N ARG A 79 20.91 3.84 -12.84
CA ARG A 79 21.35 5.08 -12.18
C ARG A 79 22.87 5.05 -11.98
N PRO A 80 23.66 5.56 -12.93
CA PRO A 80 25.12 5.40 -12.91
C PRO A 80 25.78 6.07 -11.70
N MET A 81 25.37 7.29 -11.34
CA MET A 81 25.88 8.00 -10.15
C MET A 81 25.56 7.26 -8.84
N LEU A 82 24.38 6.65 -8.74
CA LEU A 82 24.03 5.84 -7.57
C LEU A 82 24.86 4.55 -7.56
N SER A 83 25.01 3.90 -8.72
CA SER A 83 25.73 2.63 -8.88
C SER A 83 27.23 2.77 -8.59
N SER A 84 27.85 3.91 -8.93
CA SER A 84 29.26 4.18 -8.58
C SER A 84 29.52 4.30 -7.08
N GLY A 85 28.47 4.40 -6.26
CA GLY A 85 28.60 4.35 -4.79
C GLY A 85 28.76 2.93 -4.23
N TRP A 86 28.74 1.89 -5.06
CA TRP A 86 28.72 0.49 -4.65
C TRP A 86 29.80 -0.34 -5.35
N GLU A 87 30.65 -1.01 -4.56
CA GLU A 87 31.75 -1.87 -5.04
C GLU A 87 31.26 -2.96 -6.00
N GLU A 88 30.24 -3.74 -5.61
CA GLU A 88 29.66 -4.79 -6.47
C GLU A 88 29.20 -4.25 -7.83
N CYS A 89 28.60 -3.05 -7.87
CA CYS A 89 28.13 -2.45 -9.12
C CYS A 89 29.30 -2.04 -10.02
N ILE A 90 30.41 -1.58 -9.44
CA ILE A 90 31.64 -1.24 -10.16
C ILE A 90 32.30 -2.51 -10.71
N GLU A 91 32.48 -3.54 -9.87
CA GLU A 91 33.15 -4.79 -10.24
C GLU A 91 32.38 -5.57 -11.30
N THR A 92 31.04 -5.61 -11.20
CA THR A 92 30.19 -6.41 -12.07
C THR A 92 29.60 -5.64 -13.25
N GLY A 93 29.74 -4.30 -13.27
CA GLY A 93 29.09 -3.43 -14.26
C GLY A 93 27.56 -3.41 -14.15
N LYS A 94 26.99 -3.90 -13.05
CA LYS A 94 25.54 -3.93 -12.82
C LYS A 94 25.02 -2.62 -12.26
N ASN A 95 23.80 -2.28 -12.63
CA ASN A 95 23.05 -1.19 -12.04
C ASN A 95 22.67 -1.51 -10.58
N ALA A 96 22.71 -0.51 -9.69
CA ALA A 96 22.32 -0.62 -8.28
C ALA A 96 20.93 -1.25 -8.06
N PHE A 97 19.99 -1.12 -8.99
CA PHE A 97 18.65 -1.73 -8.87
C PHE A 97 18.61 -3.23 -9.20
N GLN A 98 19.58 -3.73 -9.97
CA GLN A 98 19.69 -5.15 -10.33
C GLN A 98 20.23 -6.00 -9.17
N ARG A 99 20.79 -5.36 -8.13
CA ARG A 99 21.23 -6.01 -6.91
C ARG A 99 20.06 -6.66 -6.16
N ARG A 100 20.24 -7.90 -5.71
CA ARG A 100 19.20 -8.71 -5.03
C ARG A 100 19.52 -9.08 -3.59
N GLU A 101 20.78 -9.05 -3.16
CA GLU A 101 21.23 -9.58 -1.87
C GLU A 101 20.72 -8.80 -0.64
N TYR A 102 20.45 -7.49 -0.77
CA TYR A 102 20.00 -6.64 0.34
C TYR A 102 18.69 -5.95 0.01
N GLY A 103 17.61 -6.72 -0.01
CA GLY A 103 16.26 -6.19 -0.18
C GLY A 103 15.77 -5.51 1.11
N ASN A 104 15.33 -4.26 1.01
CA ASN A 104 14.59 -3.57 2.07
C ASN A 104 13.26 -3.09 1.48
N ASN A 105 12.34 -4.05 1.25
CA ASN A 105 11.03 -3.72 0.71
C ASN A 105 10.09 -3.42 1.88
N TRP A 106 9.49 -2.23 1.87
CA TRP A 106 8.46 -1.87 2.81
C TRP A 106 7.36 -1.07 2.12
N LEU A 107 6.16 -1.12 2.70
CA LEU A 107 5.07 -0.21 2.38
C LEU A 107 4.85 0.70 3.58
N THR A 108 4.58 1.97 3.33
CA THR A 108 4.21 2.91 4.39
C THR A 108 2.71 3.14 4.34
N THR A 109 1.99 2.68 5.35
CA THR A 109 0.58 3.01 5.52
C THR A 109 0.47 4.27 6.35
N PHE A 110 0.00 5.35 5.77
CA PHE A 110 -0.31 6.59 6.48
C PHE A 110 -1.73 6.55 7.03
N ILE A 111 -2.00 7.41 8.03
CA ILE A 111 -3.34 7.68 8.58
C ILE A 111 -4.14 6.41 8.92
N TRP A 112 -3.44 5.37 9.37
CA TRP A 112 -4.02 4.09 9.77
C TRP A 112 -4.63 4.17 11.17
N THR A 113 -4.05 4.99 12.05
CA THR A 113 -4.60 5.31 13.37
C THR A 113 -5.99 5.91 13.28
N ASP A 114 -6.18 6.91 12.41
CA ASP A 114 -7.48 7.57 12.19
C ASP A 114 -8.54 6.59 11.71
N GLY A 115 -8.15 5.64 10.87
CA GLY A 115 -9.02 4.54 10.44
C GLY A 115 -9.43 3.63 11.59
N TRP A 116 -8.49 3.26 12.47
CA TRP A 116 -8.79 2.40 13.61
C TRP A 116 -9.59 3.10 14.70
N ASP A 117 -9.37 4.40 14.93
CA ASP A 117 -10.21 5.21 15.82
C ASP A 117 -11.65 5.27 15.29
N ALA A 118 -11.84 5.43 13.97
CA ALA A 118 -13.16 5.37 13.35
C ALA A 118 -13.82 3.99 13.53
N MET A 119 -13.08 2.89 13.36
CA MET A 119 -13.59 1.54 13.61
C MET A 119 -13.98 1.31 15.07
N ALA A 120 -13.19 1.80 16.02
CA ALA A 120 -13.51 1.74 17.44
C ALA A 120 -14.78 2.54 17.78
N ALA A 121 -14.94 3.72 17.20
CA ALA A 121 -16.15 4.54 17.36
C ALA A 121 -17.39 3.85 16.77
N LEU A 122 -17.28 3.25 15.58
CA LEU A 122 -18.37 2.48 14.97
C LEU A 122 -18.80 1.32 15.85
N LYS A 123 -17.85 0.53 16.36
CA LYS A 123 -18.15 -0.57 17.28
C LYS A 123 -18.97 -0.08 18.47
N LYS A 124 -18.44 0.94 19.16
CA LYS A 124 -19.01 1.44 20.42
C LYS A 124 -20.35 2.17 20.27
N LEU A 125 -20.57 2.88 19.16
CA LEU A 125 -21.70 3.80 19.02
C LEU A 125 -22.81 3.28 18.10
N VAL A 126 -22.53 2.25 17.30
CA VAL A 126 -23.49 1.70 16.32
C VAL A 126 -23.80 0.23 16.59
N TYR A 127 -22.83 -0.55 17.09
CA TYR A 127 -22.94 -2.01 17.19
C TYR A 127 -23.01 -2.57 18.62
N ASP A 128 -22.50 -1.83 19.61
CA ASP A 128 -22.65 -2.11 21.05
C ASP A 128 -23.97 -1.51 21.59
#